data_AF-D2YES3-F1
#
_entry.id   AF-D2YES3-F1
#
_cell.length_a   1.000
_cell.length_b   1.000
_cell.length_c   1.000
_cell.angle_alpha   90.00
_cell.angle_beta   90.00
_cell.angle_gamma   90.00
#
_symmetry.space_group_name_H-M   'P 1'
#
loop_
_entity.id
_entity.type
_entity.pdbx_description
1 polymer ?
#
loop_
_entity_poly.entity_id
_entity_poly.type
_entity_poly.pdbx_seq_one_letter_code
_entity_poly.pdbx_strand_id
1 'polypeptide(L)'
;MFNEKFRMPVIKFGNPFLPSPDEVSEFLGLPVSPREKIKWLNASVVKSKLPTDRTLDNISKDGIRWTSIRQFAWQLAKVFVRKGLTFNVSHSDGGIHKADLSFWWSHTLKGVQQGLSSTSSELNIGLLVSYIDRRCAAYQRQLAFMLDAPDINENNQNELISGYYLPVLDFTLLSEQEKTLVKNWLKSPSEFASQETEQAMLCFYHDFWLSLMSVIDAMFLEDWDKHYEEYTPSVYAQQYGVFGQVFNREERTFLGKFFGLIKEQTNQTYAQLSEYVALPFSEHERNGLLKRDVQQARFKEWRSGKSLPSVEALSTFFANMDAGRQGVDLLIYALFMRALDKVGSSFLPDIYTTSRYQRYFQHYAP
;
A
#
# COMPACT_ATOMS: atom_id res chain seq x y z
N MET A 1 -5.98 16.43 -24.36
CA MET A 1 -6.71 16.65 -23.10
C MET A 1 -7.92 15.75 -23.11
N PHE A 2 -7.86 14.62 -22.42
CA PHE A 2 -9.06 13.81 -22.18
C PHE A 2 -9.64 14.26 -20.85
N ASN A 3 -10.82 14.88 -20.90
CA ASN A 3 -11.70 15.06 -19.75
C ASN A 3 -12.15 13.67 -19.29
N GLU A 4 -11.35 12.99 -18.48
CA GLU A 4 -11.97 12.09 -17.51
C GLU A 4 -12.76 13.01 -16.58
N LYS A 5 -14.07 13.09 -16.81
CA LYS A 5 -14.99 13.83 -15.92
C LYS A 5 -14.63 13.46 -14.48
N PHE A 6 -14.33 14.46 -13.66
CA PHE A 6 -14.10 14.27 -12.24
C PHE A 6 -15.25 13.45 -11.65
N ARG A 7 -14.96 12.21 -11.24
CA ARG A 7 -15.98 11.30 -10.72
C ARG A 7 -16.22 11.63 -9.26
N MET A 8 -17.49 11.84 -8.93
CA MET A 8 -17.89 12.09 -7.55
C MET A 8 -17.38 10.99 -6.61
N PRO A 9 -16.92 11.34 -5.39
CA PRO A 9 -16.63 10.36 -4.36
C PRO A 9 -17.86 9.54 -4.06
N VAL A 10 -17.75 8.24 -4.34
CA VAL A 10 -18.77 7.26 -3.95
C VAL A 10 -18.74 7.13 -2.44
N ILE A 11 -19.91 7.20 -1.80
CA ILE A 11 -20.02 6.86 -0.38
C ILE A 11 -20.06 5.33 -0.31
N LYS A 12 -18.93 4.72 0.02
CA LYS A 12 -18.76 3.27 0.10
C LYS A 12 -17.89 2.88 1.28
N PHE A 13 -17.95 1.60 1.65
CA PHE A 13 -16.98 0.98 2.57
C PHE A 13 -15.59 1.08 1.94
N GLY A 14 -14.60 1.53 2.72
CA GLY A 14 -13.30 1.83 2.16
C GLY A 14 -13.32 3.14 1.39
N ASN A 15 -13.22 4.23 2.16
CA ASN A 15 -13.33 5.57 1.60
C ASN A 15 -11.93 6.20 1.48
N PRO A 16 -11.78 7.29 0.71
CA PRO A 16 -10.48 7.92 0.50
C PRO A 16 -9.79 8.44 1.78
N PHE A 17 -10.56 8.70 2.84
CA PHE A 17 -10.02 9.15 4.13
C PHE A 17 -9.44 7.99 4.96
N LEU A 18 -10.12 6.84 4.98
CA LEU A 18 -9.63 5.62 5.62
C LEU A 18 -9.98 4.39 4.75
N PRO A 19 -9.04 3.97 3.87
CA PRO A 19 -9.15 2.70 3.18
C PRO A 19 -9.10 1.53 4.17
N SER A 20 -9.75 0.44 3.82
CA SER A 20 -9.65 -0.83 4.55
C SER A 20 -8.27 -1.46 4.37
N PRO A 21 -7.83 -2.35 5.29
CA PRO A 21 -6.59 -3.10 5.12
C PRO A 21 -6.54 -3.90 3.81
N ASP A 22 -7.69 -4.39 3.33
CA ASP A 22 -7.77 -5.12 2.07
C ASP A 22 -7.60 -4.19 0.87
N GLU A 23 -8.11 -2.95 0.88
CA GLU A 23 -7.83 -1.98 -0.19
C GLU A 23 -6.37 -1.54 -0.20
N VAL A 24 -5.74 -1.39 0.97
CA VAL A 24 -4.28 -1.17 1.06
C VAL A 24 -3.52 -2.35 0.48
N SER A 25 -3.94 -3.58 0.79
CA SER A 25 -3.35 -4.79 0.22
C SER A 25 -3.53 -4.82 -1.31
N GLU A 26 -4.73 -4.54 -1.82
CA GLU A 26 -5.02 -4.49 -3.25
C GLU A 26 -4.18 -3.45 -3.99
N PHE A 27 -4.07 -2.25 -3.41
CA PHE A 27 -3.26 -1.16 -3.94
C PHE A 27 -1.82 -1.60 -4.13
N LEU A 28 -1.23 -2.23 -3.10
CA LEU A 28 0.14 -2.76 -3.15
C LEU A 28 0.28 -4.03 -4.02
N GLY A 29 -0.82 -4.59 -4.52
CA GLY A 29 -0.85 -5.81 -5.31
C GLY A 29 -0.69 -7.09 -4.48
N LEU A 30 -0.98 -6.99 -3.18
CA LEU A 30 -1.00 -8.11 -2.24
C LEU A 30 -2.35 -8.86 -2.29
N PRO A 31 -2.37 -10.13 -1.88
CA PRO A 31 -3.59 -10.94 -1.82
C PRO A 31 -4.70 -10.32 -0.95
N VAL A 32 -5.90 -10.15 -1.52
CA VAL A 32 -7.08 -9.64 -0.79
C VAL A 32 -8.07 -10.73 -0.46
N SER A 33 -8.33 -11.63 -1.41
CA SER A 33 -9.31 -12.68 -1.19
C SER A 33 -8.79 -13.75 -0.21
N PRO A 34 -9.65 -14.38 0.61
CA PRO A 34 -9.24 -15.49 1.46
C PRO A 34 -8.51 -16.61 0.68
N ARG A 35 -8.94 -16.87 -0.56
CA ARG A 35 -8.31 -17.84 -1.46
C ARG A 35 -6.87 -17.47 -1.77
N GLU A 36 -6.63 -16.23 -2.21
CA GLU A 36 -5.28 -15.78 -2.55
C GLU A 36 -4.40 -15.70 -1.30
N LYS A 37 -4.95 -15.25 -0.16
CA LYS A 37 -4.25 -15.24 1.13
C LYS A 37 -3.80 -16.65 1.53
N ILE A 38 -4.66 -17.67 1.39
CA ILE A 38 -4.30 -19.07 1.66
C ILE A 38 -3.20 -19.56 0.69
N LYS A 39 -3.33 -19.27 -0.61
CA LYS A 39 -2.33 -19.64 -1.61
C LYS A 39 -0.97 -19.01 -1.31
N TRP A 40 -0.97 -17.72 -1.00
CA TRP A 40 0.23 -16.96 -0.67
C TRP A 40 0.87 -17.43 0.64
N LEU A 41 0.08 -17.65 1.70
CA LEU A 41 0.57 -18.22 2.95
C LEU A 41 1.17 -19.61 2.73
N ASN A 42 0.58 -20.43 1.87
CA ASN A 42 1.15 -21.74 1.57
C ASN A 42 2.46 -21.66 0.78
N ALA A 43 2.53 -20.80 -0.23
CA ALA A 43 3.75 -20.62 -1.02
C ALA A 43 4.90 -20.07 -0.17
N SER A 44 4.60 -19.10 0.71
CA SER A 44 5.61 -18.34 1.45
C SER A 44 5.97 -18.96 2.79
N VAL A 45 5.01 -19.55 3.50
CA VAL A 45 5.14 -19.92 4.92
C VAL A 45 4.92 -21.41 5.16
N VAL A 46 3.74 -21.94 4.79
CA VAL A 46 3.31 -23.28 5.22
C VAL A 46 3.97 -24.40 4.41
N LYS A 47 4.17 -24.18 3.10
CA LYS A 47 4.78 -25.12 2.14
C LYS A 47 4.17 -26.52 2.21
N SER A 48 2.84 -26.59 2.29
CA SER A 48 2.07 -27.83 2.38
C SER A 48 1.27 -28.14 1.12
N LYS A 49 0.67 -29.34 1.06
CA LYS A 49 -0.30 -29.68 0.03
C LYS A 49 -1.59 -28.89 0.30
N LEU A 50 -1.91 -27.97 -0.61
CA LEU A 50 -3.15 -27.21 -0.57
C LEU A 50 -4.35 -28.05 -1.05
N PRO A 51 -5.57 -27.72 -0.59
CA PRO A 51 -6.79 -28.15 -1.26
C PRO A 51 -6.80 -27.70 -2.72
N THR A 52 -7.57 -28.40 -3.56
CA THR A 52 -7.76 -27.99 -4.95
C THR A 52 -8.44 -26.63 -5.05
N ASP A 53 -8.23 -25.93 -6.17
CA ASP A 53 -8.88 -24.63 -6.43
C ASP A 53 -10.40 -24.70 -6.30
N ARG A 54 -11.03 -25.77 -6.82
CA ARG A 54 -12.47 -26.03 -6.65
C ARG A 54 -12.90 -26.13 -5.18
N THR A 55 -12.03 -26.60 -4.29
CA THR A 55 -12.32 -26.65 -2.85
C THR A 55 -12.24 -25.27 -2.23
N LEU A 56 -11.25 -24.46 -2.63
CA LEU A 56 -11.11 -23.08 -2.17
C LEU A 56 -12.24 -22.18 -2.69
N ASP A 57 -12.84 -22.49 -3.83
CA ASP A 57 -14.01 -21.77 -4.37
C ASP A 57 -15.25 -21.88 -3.47
N ASN A 58 -15.31 -22.87 -2.57
CA ASN A 58 -16.44 -23.02 -1.64
C ASN A 58 -16.32 -22.12 -0.40
N ILE A 59 -15.21 -21.39 -0.19
CA ILE A 59 -15.03 -20.52 0.98
C ILE A 59 -16.17 -19.50 1.12
N SER A 60 -16.60 -18.92 0.00
CA SER A 60 -17.65 -17.89 -0.03
C SER A 60 -19.08 -18.44 -0.15
N LYS A 61 -19.25 -19.77 -0.21
CA LYS A 61 -20.55 -20.44 -0.36
C LYS A 61 -20.94 -21.17 0.93
N ASP A 62 -20.58 -22.46 0.99
CA ASP A 62 -20.94 -23.36 2.09
C ASP A 62 -19.75 -23.61 3.05
N GLY A 63 -18.62 -22.95 2.79
CA GLY A 63 -17.35 -23.17 3.51
C GLY A 63 -16.56 -24.37 2.98
N ILE A 64 -15.42 -24.63 3.60
CA ILE A 64 -14.56 -25.78 3.27
C ILE A 64 -14.78 -26.89 4.30
N ARG A 65 -15.03 -28.12 3.84
CA ARG A 65 -15.06 -29.31 4.70
C ARG A 65 -13.74 -29.44 5.47
N TRP A 66 -13.81 -29.63 6.79
CA TRP A 66 -12.62 -29.72 7.65
C TRP A 66 -11.59 -30.73 7.14
N THR A 67 -12.03 -31.90 6.69
CA THR A 67 -11.15 -32.96 6.16
C THR A 67 -10.29 -32.50 4.99
N SER A 68 -10.75 -31.53 4.19
CA SER A 68 -10.04 -30.98 3.04
C SER A 68 -9.00 -29.92 3.41
N ILE A 69 -9.24 -29.12 4.45
CA ILE A 69 -8.32 -28.03 4.87
C ILE A 69 -7.41 -28.43 6.05
N ARG A 70 -7.74 -29.51 6.76
CA ARG A 70 -7.10 -29.94 8.01
C ARG A 70 -5.57 -29.96 7.93
N GLN A 71 -5.01 -30.50 6.85
CA GLN A 71 -3.54 -30.59 6.71
C GLN A 71 -2.89 -29.20 6.64
N PHE A 72 -3.45 -28.30 5.82
CA PHE A 72 -3.00 -26.91 5.74
C PHE A 72 -3.16 -26.21 7.09
N ALA A 73 -4.33 -26.31 7.73
CA ALA A 73 -4.62 -25.68 9.01
C ALA A 73 -3.66 -26.14 10.13
N TRP A 74 -3.35 -27.45 10.21
CA TRP A 74 -2.38 -27.96 11.17
C TRP A 74 -0.96 -27.46 10.92
N GLN A 75 -0.53 -27.40 9.66
CA GLN A 75 0.81 -26.88 9.35
C GLN A 75 0.91 -25.39 9.63
N LEU A 76 -0.15 -24.65 9.31
CA LEU A 76 -0.28 -23.24 9.65
C LEU A 76 -0.20 -23.02 11.17
N ALA A 77 -0.97 -23.79 11.95
CA ALA A 77 -0.92 -23.75 13.41
C ALA A 77 0.48 -24.08 13.95
N LYS A 78 1.16 -25.10 13.40
CA LYS A 78 2.55 -25.43 13.78
C LYS A 78 3.50 -24.27 13.52
N VAL A 79 3.40 -23.60 12.38
CA VAL A 79 4.24 -22.44 12.08
C VAL A 79 3.97 -21.30 13.07
N PHE A 80 2.70 -21.00 13.34
CA PHE A 80 2.33 -19.94 14.28
C PHE A 80 2.81 -20.24 15.71
N VAL A 81 2.62 -21.47 16.20
CA VAL A 81 3.13 -21.90 17.51
C VAL A 81 4.66 -21.78 17.57
N ARG A 82 5.38 -22.24 16.53
CA ARG A 82 6.84 -22.12 16.47
C ARG A 82 7.33 -20.67 16.49
N LYS A 83 6.55 -19.76 15.90
CA LYS A 83 6.85 -18.33 15.89
C LYS A 83 6.34 -17.58 17.12
N GLY A 84 5.76 -18.27 18.11
CA GLY A 84 5.20 -17.63 19.31
C GLY A 84 3.97 -16.75 19.03
N LEU A 85 3.32 -16.93 17.88
CA LEU A 85 2.18 -16.12 17.45
C LEU A 85 0.91 -16.64 18.14
N THR A 86 0.34 -15.83 19.03
CA THR A 86 -0.91 -16.14 19.74
C THR A 86 -2.09 -15.39 19.12
N PHE A 87 -3.10 -16.14 18.65
CA PHE A 87 -4.35 -15.58 18.12
C PHE A 87 -5.35 -15.35 19.24
N ASN A 88 -5.07 -14.40 20.12
CA ASN A 88 -6.10 -13.89 21.02
C ASN A 88 -6.92 -12.84 20.27
N VAL A 89 -7.87 -13.33 19.45
CA VAL A 89 -8.87 -12.48 18.82
C VAL A 89 -10.01 -12.29 19.83
N SER A 90 -9.99 -11.16 20.52
CA SER A 90 -11.13 -10.75 21.36
C SER A 90 -12.23 -10.21 20.45
N HIS A 91 -13.31 -10.97 20.28
CA HIS A 91 -14.51 -10.48 19.62
C HIS A 91 -15.35 -9.66 20.61
N SER A 92 -15.96 -8.58 20.15
CA SER A 92 -16.98 -7.86 20.92
C SER A 92 -18.27 -8.69 21.01
N ASP A 93 -18.91 -8.68 22.17
CA ASP A 93 -20.14 -9.46 22.43
C ASP A 93 -21.32 -9.06 21.53
N GLY A 94 -21.30 -7.86 20.93
CA GLY A 94 -22.34 -7.33 20.04
C GLY A 94 -22.16 -7.65 18.54
N GLY A 95 -21.15 -8.46 18.19
CA GLY A 95 -20.75 -8.62 16.79
C GLY A 95 -19.97 -7.41 16.27
N ILE A 96 -19.39 -7.56 15.07
CA ILE A 96 -18.58 -6.52 14.43
C ILE A 96 -19.26 -6.17 13.11
N HIS A 97 -19.62 -4.90 12.95
CA HIS A 97 -20.17 -4.43 11.69
C HIS A 97 -19.06 -4.39 10.62
N LYS A 98 -19.35 -4.84 9.39
CA LYS A 98 -18.35 -4.87 8.30
C LYS A 98 -17.71 -3.51 8.01
N ALA A 99 -18.42 -2.43 8.32
CA ALA A 99 -17.96 -1.05 8.18
C ALA A 99 -16.97 -0.59 9.25
N ASP A 100 -16.83 -1.32 10.36
CA ASP A 100 -15.94 -0.91 11.43
C ASP A 100 -14.48 -1.16 11.05
N LEU A 101 -13.94 -0.22 10.27
CA LEU A 101 -12.55 -0.24 9.84
C LEU A 101 -11.57 -0.19 11.01
N SER A 102 -11.99 0.33 12.17
CA SER A 102 -11.15 0.39 13.37
C SER A 102 -10.88 -1.02 13.91
N PHE A 103 -11.91 -1.86 13.93
CA PHE A 103 -11.74 -3.28 14.26
C PHE A 103 -10.75 -3.96 13.32
N TRP A 104 -10.92 -3.80 12.00
CA TRP A 104 -10.06 -4.46 10.99
C TRP A 104 -8.61 -3.97 11.04
N TRP A 105 -8.40 -2.66 11.15
CA TRP A 105 -7.06 -2.07 11.26
C TRP A 105 -6.34 -2.51 12.53
N SER A 106 -7.04 -2.54 13.68
CA SER A 106 -6.42 -2.97 14.94
C SER A 106 -5.89 -4.41 14.86
N HIS A 107 -6.59 -5.31 14.16
CA HIS A 107 -6.16 -6.70 13.99
C HIS A 107 -5.02 -6.83 12.99
N THR A 108 -5.06 -6.05 11.89
CA THR A 108 -3.94 -5.97 10.94
C THR A 108 -2.67 -5.49 11.63
N LEU A 109 -2.73 -4.42 12.42
CA LEU A 109 -1.57 -3.86 13.13
C LEU A 109 -1.04 -4.82 14.21
N LYS A 110 -1.92 -5.48 14.97
CA LYS A 110 -1.50 -6.56 15.89
C LYS A 110 -0.76 -7.67 15.14
N GLY A 111 -1.26 -8.08 13.98
CA GLY A 111 -0.60 -9.07 13.13
C GLY A 111 0.79 -8.64 12.67
N VAL A 112 0.94 -7.38 12.24
CA VAL A 112 2.24 -6.79 11.87
C VAL A 112 3.19 -6.78 13.08
N GLN A 113 2.73 -6.29 14.23
CA GLN A 113 3.53 -6.21 15.45
C GLN A 113 4.04 -7.57 15.90
N GLN A 114 3.15 -8.57 15.92
CA GLN A 114 3.50 -9.93 16.27
C GLN A 114 4.48 -10.54 15.24
N GLY A 115 4.27 -10.27 13.96
CA GLY A 115 5.17 -10.70 12.88
C GLY A 115 6.59 -10.19 13.09
N LEU A 116 6.76 -8.89 13.33
CA LEU A 116 8.06 -8.26 13.57
C LEU A 116 8.73 -8.77 14.86
N SER A 117 7.94 -8.92 15.93
CA SER A 117 8.43 -9.47 17.20
C SER A 117 8.96 -10.90 17.04
N SER A 118 8.32 -11.71 16.17
CA SER A 118 8.74 -13.09 15.91
C SER A 118 10.04 -13.22 15.10
N THR A 119 10.44 -12.16 14.40
CA THR A 119 11.65 -12.13 13.57
C THR A 119 12.82 -11.43 14.26
N SER A 120 12.71 -11.10 15.55
CA SER A 120 13.67 -10.25 16.28
C SER A 120 13.92 -8.90 15.57
N SER A 121 12.93 -8.40 14.83
CA SER A 121 13.03 -7.10 14.18
C SER A 121 12.79 -6.00 15.21
N GLU A 122 13.69 -5.01 15.25
CA GLU A 122 13.58 -3.85 16.14
C GLU A 122 12.78 -2.70 15.52
N LEU A 123 12.16 -2.91 14.35
CA LEU A 123 11.42 -1.88 13.65
C LEU A 123 10.28 -1.36 14.53
N ASN A 124 10.37 -0.09 14.91
CA ASN A 124 9.37 0.57 15.73
C ASN A 124 8.16 0.97 14.88
N ILE A 125 7.07 0.20 14.98
CA ILE A 125 5.81 0.50 14.29
C ILE A 125 4.89 1.46 15.07
N GLY A 126 5.33 2.00 16.21
CA GLY A 126 4.49 2.85 17.06
C GLY A 126 3.90 4.05 16.33
N LEU A 127 4.65 4.63 15.39
CA LEU A 127 4.17 5.74 14.56
C LEU A 127 3.04 5.31 13.60
N LEU A 128 3.16 4.14 12.96
CA LEU A 128 2.10 3.55 12.14
C LEU A 128 0.84 3.26 12.94
N VAL A 129 1.00 2.67 14.12
CA VAL A 129 -0.14 2.40 15.03
C VAL A 129 -0.82 3.71 15.41
N SER A 130 -0.07 4.71 15.86
CA SER A 130 -0.61 6.03 16.24
C SER A 130 -1.30 6.76 15.08
N TYR A 131 -0.74 6.68 13.88
CA TYR A 131 -1.36 7.26 12.68
C TYR A 131 -2.72 6.61 12.37
N ILE A 132 -2.77 5.28 12.32
CA ILE A 132 -4.00 4.55 12.02
C ILE A 132 -5.04 4.72 13.13
N ASP A 133 -4.65 4.69 14.41
CA ASP A 133 -5.56 4.90 15.53
C ASP A 133 -6.22 6.30 15.47
N ARG A 134 -5.45 7.34 15.14
CA ARG A 134 -5.98 8.70 14.94
C ARG A 134 -6.97 8.77 13.78
N ARG A 135 -6.67 8.11 12.65
CA ARG A 135 -7.60 8.01 11.51
C ARG A 135 -8.87 7.24 11.89
N CYS A 136 -8.75 6.15 12.63
CA CYS A 136 -9.88 5.36 13.13
C CYS A 136 -10.78 6.16 14.08
N ALA A 137 -10.19 6.97 14.97
CA ALA A 137 -10.93 7.87 15.85
C ALA A 137 -11.70 8.94 15.07
N ALA A 138 -11.08 9.55 14.05
CA ALA A 138 -11.74 10.51 13.17
C ALA A 138 -12.84 9.86 12.30
N TYR A 139 -12.64 8.61 11.88
CA TYR A 139 -13.60 7.83 11.09
C TYR A 139 -14.91 7.52 11.84
N GLN A 140 -14.93 7.56 13.18
CA GLN A 140 -16.12 7.21 13.96
C GLN A 140 -17.38 8.00 13.57
N ARG A 141 -17.23 9.26 13.16
CA ARG A 141 -18.37 10.06 12.66
C ARG A 141 -18.91 9.56 11.31
N GLN A 142 -18.03 9.09 10.42
CA GLN A 142 -18.42 8.47 9.16
C GLN A 142 -19.05 7.10 9.36
N LEU A 143 -18.55 6.33 10.34
CA LEU A 143 -19.16 5.07 10.73
C LEU A 143 -20.58 5.27 11.25
N ALA A 144 -20.78 6.18 12.20
CA ALA A 144 -22.10 6.53 12.72
C ALA A 144 -23.04 6.97 11.59
N PHE A 145 -22.57 7.85 10.70
CA PHE A 145 -23.33 8.26 9.52
C PHE A 145 -23.78 7.06 8.67
N MET A 146 -22.89 6.09 8.39
CA MET A 146 -23.24 4.93 7.59
C MET A 146 -24.19 3.95 8.29
N LEU A 147 -24.18 3.91 9.61
CA LEU A 147 -25.08 3.06 10.39
C LEU A 147 -26.48 3.69 10.51
N ASP A 148 -26.56 5.02 10.50
CA ASP A 148 -27.80 5.78 10.66
C ASP A 148 -28.44 6.23 9.33
N ALA A 149 -27.67 6.28 8.24
CA ALA A 149 -28.14 6.76 6.94
C ALA A 149 -29.09 5.75 6.25
N PRO A 150 -30.07 6.22 5.46
CA PRO A 150 -30.85 5.36 4.56
C PRO A 150 -29.93 4.66 3.55
N ASP A 151 -30.38 3.53 3.00
CA ASP A 151 -29.63 2.78 2.00
C ASP A 151 -29.09 3.70 0.89
N ILE A 152 -27.77 3.86 0.87
CA ILE A 152 -27.07 4.75 -0.06
C ILE A 152 -27.20 4.16 -1.47
N ASN A 153 -27.67 4.99 -2.39
CA ASN A 153 -27.85 4.64 -3.80
C ASN A 153 -27.55 5.85 -4.69
N GLU A 154 -27.55 5.63 -6.01
CA GLU A 154 -27.20 6.66 -7.00
C GLU A 154 -28.08 7.92 -6.90
N ASN A 155 -29.31 7.81 -6.38
CA ASN A 155 -30.25 8.94 -6.30
C ASN A 155 -30.03 9.82 -5.06
N ASN A 156 -29.49 9.30 -3.96
CA ASN A 156 -29.32 10.06 -2.70
C ASN A 156 -27.86 10.37 -2.34
N GLN A 157 -26.88 9.74 -3.00
CA GLN A 157 -25.47 9.90 -2.64
C GLN A 157 -25.00 11.37 -2.67
N ASN A 158 -25.47 12.16 -3.63
CA ASN A 158 -25.03 13.55 -3.80
C ASN A 158 -25.51 14.44 -2.66
N GLU A 159 -26.70 14.17 -2.12
CA GLU A 159 -27.27 14.90 -0.98
C GLU A 159 -26.55 14.53 0.32
N LEU A 160 -26.08 13.27 0.41
CA LEU A 160 -25.44 12.70 1.59
C LEU A 160 -23.93 12.96 1.67
N ILE A 161 -23.28 13.32 0.55
CA ILE A 161 -21.81 13.40 0.44
C ILE A 161 -21.18 14.41 1.40
N SER A 162 -21.86 15.54 1.60
CA SER A 162 -21.46 16.59 2.52
C SER A 162 -21.43 16.10 3.97
N GLY A 163 -22.52 15.46 4.39
CA GLY A 163 -22.63 14.87 5.73
C GLY A 163 -21.60 13.77 5.99
N TYR A 164 -21.19 13.06 4.94
CA TYR A 164 -20.23 11.98 5.05
C TYR A 164 -18.76 12.45 5.06
N TYR A 165 -18.34 13.35 4.16
CA TYR A 165 -16.92 13.71 4.01
C TYR A 165 -16.50 14.99 4.76
N LEU A 166 -17.40 15.93 5.03
CA LEU A 166 -17.04 17.13 5.80
C LEU A 166 -16.50 16.82 7.20
N PRO A 167 -17.02 15.83 7.96
CA PRO A 167 -16.55 15.58 9.32
C PRO A 167 -15.08 15.15 9.42
N VAL A 168 -14.50 14.65 8.33
CA VAL A 168 -13.12 14.14 8.30
C VAL A 168 -12.12 15.08 7.64
N LEU A 169 -12.60 16.13 6.97
CA LEU A 169 -11.75 17.05 6.20
C LEU A 169 -10.70 17.75 7.07
N ASP A 170 -11.06 18.11 8.31
CA ASP A 170 -10.16 18.78 9.24
C ASP A 170 -9.03 17.89 9.75
N PHE A 171 -9.14 16.57 9.57
CA PHE A 171 -8.12 15.59 9.94
C PHE A 171 -7.15 15.27 8.79
N THR A 172 -7.34 15.91 7.64
CA THR A 172 -6.41 15.81 6.50
C THR A 172 -5.28 16.81 6.62
N LEU A 173 -4.16 16.54 5.94
CA LEU A 173 -3.04 17.46 5.87
C LEU A 173 -3.13 18.39 4.65
N LEU A 174 -4.30 18.54 4.04
CA LEU A 174 -4.55 19.53 2.98
C LEU A 174 -4.24 20.96 3.47
N SER A 175 -3.87 21.85 2.55
CA SER A 175 -3.71 23.27 2.87
C SER A 175 -5.06 23.90 3.15
N GLU A 176 -5.10 25.03 3.86
CA GLU A 176 -6.37 25.70 4.14
C GLU A 176 -7.12 26.13 2.87
N GLN A 177 -6.38 26.47 1.81
CA GLN A 177 -6.97 26.73 0.49
C GLN A 177 -7.58 25.45 -0.11
N GLU A 178 -6.86 24.33 -0.08
CA GLU A 178 -7.35 23.04 -0.57
C GLU A 178 -8.59 22.58 0.20
N LYS A 179 -8.57 22.68 1.54
CA LYS A 179 -9.72 22.38 2.40
C LYS A 179 -10.91 23.26 2.06
N THR A 180 -10.70 24.56 1.81
CA THR A 180 -11.78 25.47 1.43
C THR A 180 -12.42 25.07 0.10
N LEU A 181 -11.61 24.72 -0.91
CA LEU A 181 -12.10 24.24 -2.20
C LEU A 181 -12.89 22.93 -2.07
N VAL A 182 -12.34 21.95 -1.34
CA VAL A 182 -13.00 20.66 -1.08
C VAL A 182 -14.31 20.87 -0.32
N LYS A 183 -14.31 21.70 0.73
CA LYS A 183 -15.51 22.01 1.53
C LYS A 183 -16.60 22.66 0.70
N ASN A 184 -16.25 23.61 -0.15
CA ASN A 184 -17.21 24.29 -1.03
C ASN A 184 -17.81 23.30 -2.03
N TRP A 185 -16.99 22.45 -2.62
CA TRP A 185 -17.45 21.42 -3.55
C TRP A 185 -18.34 20.38 -2.85
N LEU A 186 -17.97 19.88 -1.67
CA LEU A 186 -18.78 18.92 -0.92
C LEU A 186 -20.16 19.45 -0.54
N LYS A 187 -20.30 20.76 -0.29
CA LYS A 187 -21.58 21.40 0.01
C LYS A 187 -22.48 21.58 -1.21
N SER A 188 -21.90 21.67 -2.40
CA SER A 188 -22.63 21.86 -3.65
C SER A 188 -21.92 21.11 -4.78
N PRO A 189 -22.01 19.76 -4.80
CA PRO A 189 -21.30 18.95 -5.79
C PRO A 189 -21.73 19.34 -7.20
N SER A 190 -20.74 19.56 -8.07
CA SER A 190 -20.97 19.89 -9.48
C SER A 190 -20.12 19.00 -10.39
N GLU A 191 -20.68 18.59 -11.52
CA GLU A 191 -19.93 17.89 -12.58
C GLU A 191 -18.86 18.76 -13.24
N PHE A 192 -18.99 20.09 -13.14
CA PHE A 192 -18.09 21.07 -13.75
C PHE A 192 -17.34 21.85 -12.66
N ALA A 193 -16.36 21.20 -12.03
CA ALA A 193 -15.50 21.83 -11.05
C ALA A 193 -14.38 22.63 -11.76
N SER A 194 -13.85 23.66 -11.09
CA SER A 194 -12.64 24.34 -11.57
C SER A 194 -11.44 23.39 -11.47
N GLN A 195 -10.41 23.61 -12.30
CA GLN A 195 -9.17 22.81 -12.25
C GLN A 195 -8.54 22.81 -10.85
N GLU A 196 -8.58 23.95 -10.14
CA GLU A 196 -8.07 24.06 -8.76
C GLU A 196 -8.89 23.19 -7.79
N THR A 197 -10.22 23.19 -7.93
CA THR A 197 -11.12 22.36 -7.13
C THR A 197 -10.89 20.87 -7.41
N GLU A 198 -10.74 20.49 -8.67
CA GLU A 198 -10.44 19.10 -9.06
C GLU A 198 -9.11 18.65 -8.46
N GLN A 199 -8.06 19.49 -8.54
CA GLN A 199 -6.77 19.17 -7.94
C GLN A 199 -6.84 19.05 -6.42
N ALA A 200 -7.57 19.95 -5.74
CA ALA A 200 -7.78 19.88 -4.29
C ALA A 200 -8.54 18.61 -3.87
N MET A 201 -9.58 18.23 -4.64
CA MET A 201 -10.30 16.97 -4.43
C MET A 201 -9.38 15.76 -4.62
N LEU A 202 -8.56 15.75 -5.67
CA LEU A 202 -7.58 14.67 -5.88
C LEU A 202 -6.55 14.60 -4.74
N CYS A 203 -6.11 15.74 -4.21
CA CYS A 203 -5.27 15.78 -3.01
C CYS A 203 -5.99 15.17 -1.80
N PHE A 204 -7.28 15.46 -1.62
CA PHE A 204 -8.11 14.82 -0.59
C PHE A 204 -8.18 13.30 -0.77
N TYR A 205 -8.33 12.81 -2.01
CA TYR A 205 -8.33 11.37 -2.31
C TYR A 205 -7.02 10.67 -1.98
N HIS A 206 -5.90 11.40 -2.08
CA HIS A 206 -4.57 10.86 -1.87
C HIS A 206 -3.94 11.21 -0.51
N ASP A 207 -4.66 11.95 0.34
CA ASP A 207 -4.20 12.37 1.67
C ASP A 207 -3.81 11.18 2.56
N PHE A 208 -4.61 10.10 2.56
CA PHE A 208 -4.29 8.88 3.30
C PHE A 208 -2.97 8.26 2.80
N TRP A 209 -2.79 8.16 1.48
CA TRP A 209 -1.61 7.52 0.89
C TRP A 209 -0.33 8.32 1.14
N LEU A 210 -0.39 9.64 0.98
CA LEU A 210 0.73 10.53 1.26
C LEU A 210 1.12 10.49 2.75
N SER A 211 0.12 10.49 3.64
CA SER A 211 0.34 10.34 5.09
C SER A 211 0.95 8.98 5.45
N LEU A 212 0.44 7.90 4.87
CA LEU A 212 0.97 6.55 5.08
C LEU A 212 2.42 6.44 4.59
N MET A 213 2.71 6.95 3.39
CA MET A 213 4.07 7.03 2.86
C MET A 213 5.00 7.79 3.79
N SER A 214 4.60 8.94 4.34
CA SER A 214 5.43 9.71 5.29
C SER A 214 5.68 9.00 6.61
N VAL A 215 4.70 8.25 7.11
CA VAL A 215 4.87 7.44 8.32
C VAL A 215 5.84 6.28 8.07
N ILE A 216 5.75 5.64 6.90
CA ILE A 216 6.68 4.58 6.49
C ILE A 216 8.10 5.15 6.35
N ASP A 217 8.24 6.30 5.69
CA ASP A 217 9.53 7.00 5.56
C ASP A 217 10.14 7.28 6.93
N ALA A 218 9.37 7.89 7.85
CA ALA A 218 9.83 8.19 9.20
C ALA A 218 10.30 6.93 9.95
N MET A 219 9.52 5.85 9.87
CA MET A 219 9.84 4.58 10.54
C MET A 219 11.11 3.93 10.00
N PHE A 220 11.28 3.87 8.67
CA PHE A 220 12.45 3.25 8.07
C PHE A 220 13.70 4.11 8.25
N LEU A 221 13.59 5.43 8.15
CA LEU A 221 14.73 6.32 8.40
C LEU A 221 15.19 6.23 9.86
N GLU A 222 14.27 6.18 10.83
CA GLU A 222 14.62 5.95 12.24
C GLU A 222 15.30 4.59 12.45
N ASP A 223 14.83 3.53 11.80
CA ASP A 223 15.46 2.20 11.88
C ASP A 223 16.85 2.19 11.24
N TRP A 224 17.01 2.81 10.07
CA TRP A 224 18.28 2.89 9.36
C TRP A 224 19.31 3.72 10.14
N ASP A 225 18.90 4.84 10.73
CA ASP A 225 19.76 5.64 11.60
C ASP A 225 20.24 4.83 12.82
N LYS A 226 19.43 3.93 13.40
CA LYS A 226 19.91 3.10 14.53
C LYS A 226 20.94 2.05 14.13
N HIS A 227 20.97 1.65 12.87
CA HIS A 227 21.79 0.55 12.36
C HIS A 227 22.85 1.02 11.36
N TYR A 228 23.54 2.12 11.71
CA TYR A 228 24.54 2.86 10.91
C TYR A 228 25.60 2.03 10.16
N GLU A 229 25.85 0.78 10.56
CA GLU A 229 26.86 -0.09 9.96
C GLU A 229 26.49 -0.58 8.55
N GLU A 230 25.21 -0.59 8.18
CA GLU A 230 24.74 -1.14 6.89
C GLU A 230 24.37 -0.05 5.86
N TYR A 231 23.93 1.12 6.31
CA TYR A 231 23.53 2.23 5.43
C TYR A 231 23.36 3.54 6.19
N THR A 232 23.67 4.67 5.55
CA THR A 232 23.38 6.00 6.08
C THR A 232 22.42 6.71 5.14
N PRO A 233 21.22 7.13 5.62
CA PRO A 233 20.31 7.93 4.81
C PRO A 233 21.02 9.18 4.29
N SER A 234 20.86 9.47 3.00
CA SER A 234 21.39 10.72 2.46
C SER A 234 20.75 11.94 3.15
N VAL A 235 21.48 13.06 3.22
CA VAL A 235 20.98 14.34 3.79
C VAL A 235 19.63 14.73 3.19
N TYR A 236 19.46 14.49 1.89
CA TYR A 236 18.20 14.79 1.21
C TYR A 236 17.06 13.86 1.69
N ALA A 237 17.33 12.63 2.12
CA ALA A 237 16.32 11.68 2.61
C ALA A 237 15.87 12.07 4.01
N GLN A 238 16.80 12.58 4.82
CA GLN A 238 16.50 13.18 6.13
C GLN A 238 15.64 14.45 5.98
N GLN A 239 15.79 15.21 4.90
CA GLN A 239 15.02 16.44 4.69
C GLN A 239 13.64 16.22 4.04
N TYR A 240 13.52 15.26 3.12
CA TYR A 240 12.33 15.10 2.28
C TYR A 240 11.71 13.70 2.29
N GLY A 241 12.29 12.73 3.01
CA GLY A 241 11.94 11.33 2.94
C GLY A 241 12.49 10.64 1.68
N VAL A 242 12.50 9.30 1.67
CA VAL A 242 12.90 8.51 0.50
C VAL A 242 11.87 8.69 -0.62
N PHE A 243 10.57 8.70 -0.31
CA PHE A 243 9.53 8.95 -1.32
C PHE A 243 9.68 10.34 -1.94
N GLY A 244 9.99 11.36 -1.14
CA GLY A 244 10.25 12.72 -1.63
C GLY A 244 11.45 12.79 -2.59
N GLN A 245 12.49 12.00 -2.36
CA GLN A 245 13.59 11.85 -3.33
C GLN A 245 13.12 11.27 -4.63
N VAL A 246 12.34 10.18 -4.56
CA VAL A 246 11.83 9.49 -5.74
C VAL A 246 11.00 10.45 -6.56
N PHE A 247 10.11 11.24 -5.95
CA PHE A 247 9.25 12.17 -6.67
C PHE A 247 10.01 13.27 -7.42
N ASN A 248 11.17 13.70 -6.91
CA ASN A 248 12.00 14.74 -7.53
C ASN A 248 12.67 14.30 -8.83
N ARG A 249 12.69 13.00 -9.14
CA ARG A 249 13.48 12.49 -10.26
C ARG A 249 12.77 12.61 -11.61
N GLU A 250 13.58 12.62 -12.67
CA GLU A 250 13.15 12.87 -14.05
C GLU A 250 12.57 11.64 -14.76
N GLU A 251 12.80 10.41 -14.25
CA GLU A 251 12.27 9.22 -14.91
C GLU A 251 10.73 9.27 -15.04
N ARG A 252 10.21 8.71 -16.14
CA ARG A 252 8.79 8.86 -16.52
C ARG A 252 7.81 8.21 -15.52
N THR A 253 8.17 7.07 -14.95
CA THR A 253 7.31 6.26 -14.08
C THR A 253 7.82 6.30 -12.66
N PHE A 254 6.95 6.17 -11.67
CA PHE A 254 7.33 6.17 -10.25
C PHE A 254 8.30 5.04 -9.92
N LEU A 255 8.08 3.83 -10.47
CA LEU A 255 8.99 2.71 -10.29
C LEU A 255 10.31 2.93 -11.02
N GLY A 256 10.28 3.59 -12.19
CA GLY A 256 11.48 4.01 -12.91
C GLY A 256 12.30 5.01 -12.11
N LYS A 257 11.65 6.00 -11.48
CA LYS A 257 12.27 6.96 -10.57
C LYS A 257 12.93 6.25 -9.39
N PHE A 258 12.24 5.28 -8.78
CA PHE A 258 12.81 4.51 -7.67
C PHE A 258 14.03 3.67 -8.07
N PHE A 259 14.00 3.00 -9.23
CA PHE A 259 15.19 2.32 -9.73
C PHE A 259 16.34 3.28 -10.08
N GLY A 260 16.03 4.51 -10.52
CA GLY A 260 17.00 5.59 -10.68
C GLY A 260 17.65 5.97 -9.36
N LEU A 261 16.87 6.06 -8.28
CA LEU A 261 17.39 6.31 -6.94
C LEU A 261 18.32 5.18 -6.47
N ILE A 262 17.88 3.91 -6.60
CA ILE A 262 18.72 2.75 -6.25
C ILE A 262 20.04 2.79 -7.01
N LYS A 263 19.98 3.02 -8.34
CA LYS A 263 21.15 3.12 -9.22
C LYS A 263 22.20 4.10 -8.67
N GLU A 264 21.76 5.27 -8.22
CA GLU A 264 22.65 6.30 -7.67
C GLU A 264 23.18 5.92 -6.29
N GLN A 265 22.30 5.46 -5.39
CA GLN A 265 22.67 5.10 -4.01
C GLN A 265 23.63 3.92 -3.95
N THR A 266 23.50 2.95 -4.85
CA THR A 266 24.39 1.77 -4.90
C THR A 266 25.59 1.95 -5.82
N ASN A 267 25.74 3.11 -6.49
CA ASN A 267 26.74 3.36 -7.53
C ASN A 267 26.81 2.25 -8.60
N GLN A 268 25.63 1.76 -9.03
CA GLN A 268 25.53 0.72 -10.06
C GLN A 268 25.02 1.31 -11.37
N THR A 269 25.23 0.59 -12.48
CA THR A 269 24.60 0.87 -13.76
C THR A 269 23.26 0.15 -13.87
N TYR A 270 22.36 0.60 -14.75
CA TYR A 270 21.14 -0.16 -15.05
C TYR A 270 21.42 -1.56 -15.62
N ALA A 271 22.58 -1.76 -16.26
CA ALA A 271 23.01 -3.08 -16.71
C ALA A 271 23.32 -4.00 -15.52
N GLN A 272 24.02 -3.51 -14.50
CA GLN A 272 24.29 -4.26 -13.27
C GLN A 272 23.00 -4.56 -12.50
N LEU A 273 22.14 -3.55 -12.29
CA LEU A 273 20.85 -3.75 -11.62
C LEU A 273 19.97 -4.79 -12.33
N SER A 274 20.04 -4.86 -13.66
CA SER A 274 19.25 -5.85 -14.41
C SER A 274 19.63 -7.30 -14.10
N GLU A 275 20.87 -7.55 -13.63
CA GLU A 275 21.36 -8.90 -13.34
C GLU A 275 20.60 -9.52 -12.15
N TYR A 276 19.97 -8.71 -11.29
CA TYR A 276 19.10 -9.15 -10.19
C TYR A 276 17.70 -9.57 -10.65
N VAL A 277 17.29 -9.28 -11.88
CA VAL A 277 15.99 -9.72 -12.42
C VAL A 277 16.00 -11.24 -12.57
N ALA A 278 15.15 -11.93 -11.81
CA ALA A 278 14.96 -13.35 -11.97
C ALA A 278 14.20 -13.66 -13.27
N LEU A 279 14.73 -14.59 -14.05
CA LEU A 279 14.07 -15.11 -15.24
C LEU A 279 13.57 -16.53 -14.96
N PRO A 280 12.35 -16.90 -15.38
CA PRO A 280 11.97 -18.30 -15.46
C PRO A 280 12.98 -19.03 -16.37
N PHE A 281 13.41 -20.24 -15.98
CA PHE A 281 14.38 -21.06 -16.73
C PHE A 281 14.05 -21.14 -18.24
N SER A 282 12.75 -21.19 -18.58
CA SER A 282 12.28 -21.32 -19.96
C SER A 282 12.39 -20.09 -20.86
N GLU A 283 12.57 -18.87 -20.33
CA GLU A 283 12.46 -17.65 -21.16
C GLU A 283 13.69 -17.36 -22.03
N HIS A 284 14.90 -17.68 -21.57
CA HIS A 284 16.14 -17.37 -22.29
C HIS A 284 16.69 -18.59 -23.07
N GLU A 285 16.46 -19.81 -22.57
CA GLU A 285 16.90 -21.05 -23.23
C GLU A 285 16.10 -21.35 -24.52
N ARG A 286 14.80 -21.01 -24.58
CA ARG A 286 13.94 -21.34 -25.74
C ARG A 286 14.22 -20.53 -27.00
N ASN A 287 14.82 -19.35 -26.86
CA ASN A 287 15.00 -18.40 -27.96
C ASN A 287 16.48 -18.21 -28.36
N GLY A 288 17.43 -18.94 -27.74
CA GLY A 288 18.86 -18.79 -28.00
C GLY A 288 19.44 -17.42 -27.61
N LEU A 289 18.73 -16.66 -26.77
CA LEU A 289 19.17 -15.33 -26.32
C LEU A 289 20.06 -15.45 -25.08
N LEU A 290 21.04 -14.56 -24.97
CA LEU A 290 21.85 -14.48 -23.75
C LEU A 290 20.97 -14.03 -22.58
N LYS A 291 21.09 -14.72 -21.44
CA LYS A 291 20.35 -14.41 -20.21
C LYS A 291 20.37 -12.91 -19.87
N ARG A 292 21.56 -12.30 -20.01
CA ARG A 292 21.80 -10.88 -19.73
C ARG A 292 20.95 -9.95 -20.60
N ASP A 293 20.78 -10.27 -21.88
CA ASP A 293 20.00 -9.43 -22.80
C ASP A 293 18.52 -9.46 -22.43
N VAL A 294 18.01 -10.63 -22.04
CA VAL A 294 16.63 -10.80 -21.58
C VAL A 294 16.40 -10.07 -20.25
N GLN A 295 17.34 -10.16 -19.32
CA GLN A 295 17.32 -9.43 -18.04
C GLN A 295 17.31 -7.91 -18.27
N GLN A 296 18.22 -7.40 -19.12
CA GLN A 296 18.29 -5.98 -19.47
C GLN A 296 17.02 -5.48 -20.15
N ALA A 297 16.49 -6.26 -21.11
CA ALA A 297 15.24 -5.93 -21.78
C ALA A 297 14.10 -5.85 -20.76
N ARG A 298 13.91 -6.88 -19.92
CA ARG A 298 12.87 -6.91 -18.89
C ARG A 298 12.96 -5.74 -17.92
N PHE A 299 14.17 -5.47 -17.42
CA PHE A 299 14.39 -4.36 -16.50
C PHE A 299 14.11 -3.00 -17.16
N LYS A 300 14.48 -2.85 -18.45
CA LYS A 300 14.13 -1.66 -19.23
C LYS A 300 12.61 -1.51 -19.38
N GLU A 301 11.87 -2.60 -19.60
CA GLU A 301 10.41 -2.56 -19.67
C GLU A 301 9.76 -2.12 -18.36
N TRP A 302 10.27 -2.60 -17.22
CA TRP A 302 9.80 -2.19 -15.89
C TRP A 302 10.03 -0.69 -15.66
N ARG A 303 11.25 -0.21 -15.93
CA ARG A 303 11.59 1.21 -15.78
C ARG A 303 10.82 2.13 -16.73
N SER A 304 10.43 1.66 -17.91
CA SER A 304 9.66 2.45 -18.85
C SER A 304 8.14 2.34 -18.63
N GLY A 305 7.69 1.50 -17.70
CA GLY A 305 6.27 1.19 -17.49
C GLY A 305 5.64 0.40 -18.64
N LYS A 306 6.43 -0.23 -19.51
CA LYS A 306 5.89 -1.08 -20.60
C LYS A 306 5.31 -2.37 -20.04
N SER A 307 5.89 -2.89 -18.97
CA SER A 307 5.35 -4.01 -18.18
C SER A 307 5.56 -3.73 -16.70
N LEU A 308 4.57 -4.07 -15.87
CA LEU A 308 4.69 -3.95 -14.41
C LEU A 308 5.18 -5.29 -13.83
N PRO A 309 6.24 -5.32 -13.00
CA PRO A 309 6.64 -6.53 -12.32
C PRO A 309 5.54 -7.03 -11.37
N SER A 310 5.50 -8.34 -11.13
CA SER A 310 4.69 -8.90 -10.03
C SER A 310 5.36 -8.61 -8.67
N VAL A 311 4.59 -8.73 -7.59
CA VAL A 311 5.13 -8.65 -6.21
C VAL A 311 6.24 -9.69 -6.00
N GLU A 312 6.05 -10.91 -6.52
CA GLU A 312 7.04 -11.99 -6.46
C GLU A 312 8.33 -11.63 -7.23
N ALA A 313 8.20 -11.03 -8.41
CA ALA A 313 9.34 -10.61 -9.20
C ALA A 313 10.15 -9.49 -8.50
N LEU A 314 9.47 -8.52 -7.89
CA LEU A 314 10.13 -7.49 -7.06
C LEU A 314 10.77 -8.08 -5.80
N SER A 315 10.06 -8.96 -5.09
CA SER A 315 10.59 -9.62 -3.91
C SER A 315 11.86 -10.42 -4.22
N THR A 316 11.87 -11.12 -5.36
CA THR A 316 13.04 -11.89 -5.82
C THR A 316 14.17 -10.95 -6.26
N PHE A 317 13.85 -9.83 -6.91
CA PHE A 317 14.83 -8.82 -7.30
C PHE A 317 15.59 -8.28 -6.06
N PHE A 318 14.89 -7.88 -5.01
CA PHE A 318 15.53 -7.36 -3.79
C PHE A 318 16.24 -8.45 -2.97
N ALA A 319 15.73 -9.69 -3.01
CA ALA A 319 16.44 -10.83 -2.43
C ALA A 319 17.77 -11.10 -3.16
N ASN A 320 17.80 -11.00 -4.50
CA ASN A 320 19.01 -11.18 -5.30
C ASN A 320 20.02 -10.04 -5.16
N MET A 321 19.56 -8.84 -4.80
CA MET A 321 20.43 -7.69 -4.53
C MET A 321 21.22 -7.87 -3.23
N ASP A 322 20.82 -8.82 -2.37
CA ASP A 322 21.42 -9.10 -1.06
C ASP A 322 21.55 -7.83 -0.19
N ALA A 323 20.51 -7.01 -0.19
CA ALA A 323 20.47 -5.72 0.49
C ALA A 323 20.33 -5.81 2.03
N GLY A 324 20.69 -6.96 2.62
CA GLY A 324 20.61 -7.21 4.05
C GLY A 324 19.23 -6.90 4.64
N ARG A 325 19.21 -6.22 5.79
CA ARG A 325 17.98 -5.84 6.50
C ARG A 325 17.06 -4.95 5.66
N GLN A 326 17.62 -4.14 4.76
CA GLN A 326 16.89 -3.14 3.98
C GLN A 326 16.14 -3.71 2.79
N GLY A 327 16.40 -4.97 2.39
CA GLY A 327 15.75 -5.56 1.23
C GLY A 327 14.21 -5.55 1.32
N VAL A 328 13.67 -5.71 2.54
CA VAL A 328 12.23 -5.63 2.79
C VAL A 328 11.70 -4.20 2.71
N ASP A 329 12.44 -3.23 3.23
CA ASP A 329 12.07 -1.82 3.20
C ASP A 329 12.05 -1.30 1.75
N LEU A 330 13.09 -1.61 0.98
CA LEU A 330 13.19 -1.30 -0.44
C LEU A 330 12.07 -1.96 -1.26
N LEU A 331 11.67 -3.18 -0.91
CA LEU A 331 10.50 -3.82 -1.51
C LEU A 331 9.23 -3.00 -1.21
N ILE A 332 9.03 -2.53 0.02
CA ILE A 332 7.86 -1.73 0.38
C ILE A 332 7.81 -0.44 -0.43
N TYR A 333 8.93 0.29 -0.55
CA TYR A 333 9.02 1.45 -1.45
C TYR A 333 8.66 1.09 -2.90
N ALA A 334 9.23 0.00 -3.43
CA ALA A 334 8.93 -0.46 -4.79
C ALA A 334 7.45 -0.80 -5.00
N LEU A 335 6.78 -1.40 -4.00
CA LEU A 335 5.37 -1.74 -4.08
C LEU A 335 4.48 -0.49 -4.17
N PHE A 336 4.79 0.56 -3.41
CA PHE A 336 4.10 1.84 -3.53
C PHE A 336 4.31 2.47 -4.91
N MET A 337 5.54 2.49 -5.40
CA MET A 337 5.85 3.08 -6.72
C MET A 337 5.19 2.31 -7.86
N ARG A 338 5.23 0.97 -7.79
CA ARG A 338 4.48 0.09 -8.69
C ARG A 338 2.97 0.34 -8.62
N ALA A 339 2.42 0.55 -7.43
CA ALA A 339 1.00 0.81 -7.24
C ALA A 339 0.57 2.12 -7.90
N LEU A 340 1.37 3.19 -7.75
CA LEU A 340 1.13 4.46 -8.44
C LEU A 340 1.19 4.31 -9.96
N ASP A 341 2.18 3.57 -10.49
CA ASP A 341 2.26 3.30 -11.93
C ASP A 341 1.08 2.47 -12.45
N LYS A 342 0.55 1.54 -11.64
CA LYS A 342 -0.64 0.74 -11.97
C LYS A 342 -1.90 1.60 -12.06
N VAL A 343 -2.06 2.58 -11.18
CA VAL A 343 -3.20 3.52 -11.25
C VAL A 343 -3.12 4.34 -12.55
N GLY A 344 -1.91 4.62 -13.05
CA GLY A 344 -1.67 5.05 -14.43
C GLY A 344 -2.31 6.39 -14.82
N SER A 345 -2.72 7.17 -13.82
CA SER A 345 -3.48 8.39 -14.06
C SER A 345 -2.56 9.58 -14.39
N SER A 346 -2.98 10.35 -15.40
CA SER A 346 -2.31 11.58 -15.85
C SER A 346 -2.19 12.68 -14.79
N PHE A 347 -3.01 12.64 -13.72
CA PHE A 347 -2.99 13.65 -12.66
C PHE A 347 -2.04 13.30 -11.49
N LEU A 348 -1.61 12.03 -11.36
CA LEU A 348 -0.75 11.61 -10.24
C LEU A 348 0.58 12.39 -10.17
N PRO A 349 1.25 12.72 -11.29
CA PRO A 349 2.47 13.53 -11.24
C PRO A 349 2.29 14.89 -10.55
N ASP A 350 1.10 15.49 -10.59
CA ASP A 350 0.81 16.79 -9.96
C ASP A 350 0.50 16.69 -8.47
N ILE A 351 0.25 15.47 -7.96
CA ILE A 351 -0.06 15.16 -6.57
C ILE A 351 1.19 14.67 -5.84
N TYR A 352 1.92 13.75 -6.47
CA TYR A 352 3.12 13.11 -5.93
C TYR A 352 4.37 13.88 -6.36
N THR A 353 4.48 15.11 -5.85
CA THR A 353 5.66 15.97 -5.99
C THR A 353 6.39 16.07 -4.67
N THR A 354 7.70 16.34 -4.70
CA THR A 354 8.50 16.57 -3.48
C THR A 354 7.94 17.70 -2.63
N SER A 355 7.52 18.81 -3.25
CA SER A 355 6.99 19.98 -2.54
C SER A 355 5.69 19.68 -1.78
N ARG A 356 4.76 18.94 -2.40
CA ARG A 356 3.52 18.52 -1.74
C ARG A 356 3.81 17.50 -0.66
N TYR A 357 4.65 16.52 -0.95
CA TYR A 357 5.00 15.45 -0.02
C TYR A 357 5.72 15.97 1.24
N GLN A 358 6.54 17.02 1.10
CA GLN A 358 7.28 17.63 2.21
C GLN A 358 6.38 18.00 3.40
N ARG A 359 5.17 18.51 3.16
CA ARG A 359 4.19 18.82 4.20
C ARG A 359 3.80 17.59 5.04
N TYR A 360 3.67 16.44 4.39
CA TYR A 360 3.34 15.18 5.07
C TYR A 360 4.56 14.66 5.82
N PHE A 361 5.72 14.66 5.16
CA PHE A 361 6.97 14.21 5.78
C PHE A 361 7.29 15.01 7.06
N GLN A 362 7.27 16.35 7.01
CA GLN A 362 7.51 17.21 8.18
C GLN A 362 6.50 17.03 9.31
N HIS A 363 5.29 16.55 9.02
CA HIS A 363 4.28 16.29 10.05
C HIS A 363 4.62 15.03 10.88
N TYR A 364 5.26 14.02 10.28
CA TYR A 364 5.51 12.72 10.92
C TYR A 364 7.00 12.46 11.21
N ALA A 365 7.91 13.14 10.53
CA ALA A 365 9.37 13.12 10.73
C ALA A 365 9.88 14.55 10.98
N PRO A 366 9.67 15.09 12.20
CA PRO A 366 10.06 16.47 12.55
C PRO A 366 11.56 16.67 12.75
#